data_AF-R8YPH2-F1
#
_entry.id   AF-R8YPH2-F1
#
_cell.length_a   1.000
_cell.length_b   1.000
_cell.length_c   1.000
_cell.angle_alpha   90.00
_cell.angle_beta   90.00
_cell.angle_gamma   90.00
#
_symmetry.space_group_name_H-M   'P 1'
#
loop_
_entity.id
_entity.type
_entity.pdbx_description
1 polymer ?
#
loop_
_entity_poly.entity_id
_entity_poly.type
_entity_poly.pdbx_seq_one_letter_code
_entity_poly.pdbx_strand_id
1 'polypeptide(L)'
;MKSFVLASYAPLTEEEDKTDLVVNNQAMKFIEMLAINGELQEIKDTRELLLQKLCVQDVLVLHAGSLQVLLTSIMGEPPYGKA
;
A
#
# COMPACT_ATOMS: atom_id res chain seq x y z
N MET A 1 -14.22 -11.45 -4.55
CA MET A 1 -13.33 -10.26 -4.53
C MET A 1 -12.02 -10.64 -3.88
N LYS A 2 -10.89 -10.00 -4.24
CA LYS A 2 -9.62 -10.20 -3.54
C LYS A 2 -9.66 -9.52 -2.16
N SER A 3 -9.18 -10.18 -1.12
CA SER A 3 -9.39 -9.76 0.28
C SER A 3 -8.26 -8.89 0.81
N PHE A 4 -7.06 -9.01 0.22
CA PHE A 4 -5.88 -8.25 0.64
C PHE A 4 -5.15 -7.66 -0.55
N VAL A 5 -4.53 -6.51 -0.31
CA VAL A 5 -3.58 -5.85 -1.21
C VAL A 5 -2.26 -5.70 -0.46
N LEU A 6 -1.19 -6.22 -1.04
CA LEU A 6 0.17 -6.03 -0.58
C LEU A 6 0.83 -5.02 -1.50
N ALA A 7 1.19 -3.86 -0.96
CA ALA A 7 1.85 -2.78 -1.68
C ALA A 7 3.29 -2.64 -1.17
N SER A 8 4.26 -3.07 -1.97
CA SER A 8 5.66 -2.82 -1.66
C SER A 8 5.97 -1.35 -1.92
N TYR A 9 6.79 -0.74 -1.07
CA TYR A 9 7.16 0.66 -1.19
C TYR A 9 8.63 0.89 -0.92
N ALA A 10 9.12 2.02 -1.41
CA ALA A 10 10.50 2.44 -1.23
C ALA A 10 10.63 3.96 -1.22
N PRO A 11 11.75 4.48 -0.70
CA PRO A 11 12.08 5.89 -0.80
C PRO A 11 12.13 6.34 -2.27
N LEU A 12 11.61 7.53 -2.53
CA LEU A 12 11.84 8.27 -3.76
C LEU A 12 13.33 8.66 -3.81
N THR A 13 14.11 8.04 -4.70
CA THR A 13 15.52 8.39 -4.94
C THR A 13 15.61 9.62 -5.85
N GLU A 14 16.43 10.60 -5.46
CA GLU A 14 16.47 12.01 -5.90
C GLU A 14 16.90 12.30 -7.37
N GLU A 15 16.41 11.59 -8.39
CA GLU A 15 16.44 12.15 -9.76
C GLU A 15 15.14 12.90 -10.15
N GLU A 16 14.17 13.01 -9.24
CA GLU A 16 12.91 13.78 -9.47
C GLU A 16 12.58 14.77 -8.33
N ASP A 17 13.64 15.38 -7.77
CA ASP A 17 13.74 16.77 -7.30
C ASP A 17 12.85 17.30 -6.15
N LYS A 18 13.53 17.49 -4.99
CA LYS A 18 13.40 18.60 -4.02
C LYS A 18 12.06 18.79 -3.29
N THR A 19 11.82 17.98 -2.27
CA THR A 19 11.34 18.49 -0.96
C THR A 19 11.39 17.36 0.06
N ASP A 20 12.58 17.15 0.60
CA ASP A 20 12.78 16.50 1.88
C ASP A 20 12.17 17.39 3.00
N LEU A 21 10.86 17.67 3.03
CA LEU A 21 10.21 18.66 3.92
C LEU A 21 8.81 18.15 4.32
N VAL A 22 8.42 17.77 5.54
CA VAL A 22 8.41 18.53 6.79
C VAL A 22 8.55 17.68 8.10
N VAL A 23 8.53 16.33 8.14
CA VAL A 23 8.48 15.58 9.43
C VAL A 23 9.42 14.35 9.59
N ASN A 24 9.61 13.51 8.56
CA ASN A 24 10.65 12.44 8.49
C ASN A 24 11.39 12.43 7.12
N ASN A 25 10.75 13.08 6.15
CA ASN A 25 11.13 13.61 4.83
C ASN A 25 11.48 12.70 3.66
N GLN A 26 11.63 11.41 3.87
CA GLN A 26 11.66 10.51 2.72
C GLN A 26 10.25 10.25 2.20
N ALA A 27 9.91 10.88 1.08
CA ALA A 27 8.71 10.55 0.33
C ALA A 27 8.80 9.09 -0.15
N MET A 28 7.72 8.32 -0.01
CA MET A 28 7.67 6.91 -0.39
C MET A 28 6.82 6.73 -1.65
N LYS A 29 7.25 5.85 -2.56
CA LYS A 29 6.45 5.40 -3.71
C LYS A 29 6.13 3.93 -3.60
N PHE A 30 4.91 3.55 -4.00
CA PHE A 30 4.60 2.14 -4.22
C PHE A 30 5.32 1.64 -5.47
N ILE A 31 6.03 0.52 -5.34
CA ILE A 31 6.75 -0.12 -6.44
C ILE A 31 5.86 -1.15 -7.13
N GLU A 32 5.17 -1.95 -6.33
CA GLU A 32 4.35 -3.05 -6.81
C GLU A 32 3.17 -3.27 -5.89
N MET A 33 2.02 -3.60 -6.49
CA MET A 33 0.80 -3.92 -5.76
C MET A 33 0.29 -5.28 -6.21
N LEU A 34 0.16 -6.20 -5.25
CA LEU A 34 -0.38 -7.54 -5.45
C LEU A 34 -1.68 -7.68 -4.66
N ALA A 35 -2.77 -7.93 -5.37
CA ALA A 35 -4.02 -8.30 -4.72
C ALA A 35 -4.09 -9.83 -4.60
N ILE A 36 -4.39 -10.36 -3.42
CA ILE A 36 -4.48 -11.81 -3.15
C ILE A 36 -5.74 -12.18 -2.37
N ASN A 37 -6.15 -13.44 -2.54
CA ASN A 37 -7.16 -14.11 -1.72
C ASN A 37 -6.45 -15.27 -1.03
N GLY A 38 -5.83 -14.97 0.11
CA GLY A 38 -5.03 -15.96 0.79
C GLY A 38 -5.25 -15.96 2.29
N GLU A 39 -5.02 -17.12 2.87
CA GLU A 39 -4.93 -17.27 4.32
C GLU A 39 -3.70 -16.53 4.86
N LEU A 40 -3.60 -16.39 6.18
CA LEU A 40 -2.52 -15.67 6.84
C LEU A 40 -1.12 -16.10 6.37
N GLN A 41 -0.93 -17.39 6.08
CA GLN A 41 0.35 -17.90 5.60
C GLN A 41 0.69 -17.38 4.20
N GLU A 42 -0.25 -17.41 3.27
CA GLU A 42 -0.03 -16.89 1.91
C GLU A 42 0.27 -15.39 1.90
N ILE A 43 -0.34 -14.63 2.82
CA ILE A 43 -0.03 -13.21 3.01
C ILE A 43 1.42 -13.03 3.49
N LYS A 44 1.87 -13.85 4.44
CA LYS A 44 3.25 -13.81 4.95
C LYS A 44 4.25 -14.18 3.86
N ASP A 45 4.00 -15.26 3.15
CA ASP A 45 4.88 -15.75 2.08
C ASP A 45 4.98 -14.71 0.95
N THR A 46 3.86 -14.11 0.56
CA THR A 46 3.84 -13.04 -0.45
C THR A 46 4.59 -11.80 0.03
N ARG A 47 4.45 -11.43 1.31
CA ARG A 47 5.21 -10.32 1.90
C ARG A 47 6.72 -10.61 1.89
N GLU A 48 7.13 -11.79 2.30
CA GLU A 48 8.56 -12.19 2.29
C GLU A 48 9.13 -12.18 0.88
N LEU A 49 8.39 -12.67 -0.11
CA LEU A 49 8.79 -12.61 -1.52
C LEU A 49 9.00 -11.17 -2.01
N LEU A 50 8.11 -10.25 -1.63
CA LEU A 50 8.23 -8.84 -2.01
C LEU A 50 9.42 -8.15 -1.32
N LEU A 51 9.72 -8.50 -0.07
CA LEU A 51 10.86 -7.98 0.69
C LEU A 51 12.22 -8.44 0.16
N GLN A 52 12.27 -9.54 -0.61
CA GLN A 52 13.51 -10.00 -1.25
C GLN A 52 13.96 -9.09 -2.40
N LYS A 53 13.12 -8.14 -2.85
CA LYS A 53 13.47 -7.21 -3.92
C LYS A 53 14.37 -6.09 -3.38
N LEU A 54 15.54 -5.91 -4.02
CA LEU A 54 16.59 -4.97 -3.56
C LEU A 54 16.14 -3.53 -3.33
N CYS A 55 15.10 -3.08 -4.02
CA CYS A 55 14.59 -1.71 -3.90
C CYS A 55 13.44 -1.57 -2.92
N VAL A 56 12.89 -2.64 -2.34
CA VAL A 56 11.73 -2.59 -1.45
C VAL A 56 12.19 -2.34 -0.02
N GLN A 57 11.66 -1.29 0.61
CA GLN A 57 11.91 -0.98 2.01
C GLN A 57 11.00 -1.81 2.93
N ASP A 58 9.71 -1.85 2.61
CA ASP A 58 8.75 -2.73 3.29
C ASP A 58 7.50 -2.95 2.40
N VAL A 59 6.56 -3.71 2.92
CA VAL A 59 5.30 -4.06 2.28
C VAL A 59 4.14 -3.70 3.19
N LEU A 60 3.30 -2.79 2.72
CA LEU A 60 2.04 -2.45 3.37
C LEU A 60 0.98 -3.49 3.02
N VAL A 61 0.37 -4.11 4.03
CA VAL A 61 -0.73 -5.07 3.84
C VAL A 61 -2.05 -4.40 4.21
N LEU A 62 -2.95 -4.28 3.23
CA LEU A 62 -4.25 -3.64 3.40
C LEU A 62 -5.37 -4.64 3.12
N HIS A 63 -6.35 -4.71 4.01
CA HIS A 63 -7.59 -5.42 3.75
C HIS A 63 -8.44 -4.62 2.75
N ALA A 64 -9.01 -5.30 1.75
CA ALA A 64 -9.74 -4.68 0.64
C ALA A 64 -10.95 -3.86 1.12
N GLY A 65 -11.65 -4.31 2.16
CA GLY A 65 -12.75 -3.55 2.77
C GLY A 65 -12.28 -2.23 3.40
N SER A 66 -11.10 -2.22 4.03
CA SER A 66 -10.52 -0.99 4.59
C SER A 66 -10.06 -0.03 3.50
N LEU A 67 -9.50 -0.57 2.41
CA LEU A 67 -9.12 0.22 1.24
C LEU A 67 -10.34 0.86 0.57
N GLN A 68 -11.45 0.12 0.48
CA GLN A 68 -12.70 0.66 -0.04
C GLN A 68 -13.18 1.85 0.78
N VAL A 69 -13.22 1.74 2.12
CA VAL A 69 -13.59 2.87 3.00
C VAL A 69 -12.69 4.08 2.80
N LEU A 70 -11.38 3.85 2.66
CA LEU A 70 -10.41 4.91 2.42
C LEU A 70 -10.63 5.61 1.07
N LEU A 71 -10.83 4.85 -0.01
CA LEU A 71 -11.11 5.38 -1.35
C LEU A 71 -12.42 6.17 -1.35
N THR A 72 -13.48 5.61 -0.76
CA THR A 72 -14.78 6.26 -0.58
C THR A 72 -14.62 7.60 0.15
N SER A 73 -13.85 7.64 1.24
CA SER A 73 -13.58 8.87 2.01
C SER A 73 -12.80 9.92 1.20
N ILE A 74 -11.84 9.51 0.38
CA ILE A 74 -11.03 10.40 -0.47
C ILE A 74 -11.87 10.95 -1.63
N MET A 75 -12.67 10.09 -2.27
CA MET A 75 -13.48 10.45 -3.44
C MET A 75 -14.76 11.20 -3.08
N GLY A 76 -15.06 11.36 -1.78
CA GLY A 76 -16.17 12.17 -1.29
C GLY A 76 -17.55 11.51 -1.40
N GLU A 77 -17.62 10.22 -1.70
CA GLU A 77 -18.87 9.48 -1.58
C GLU A 77 -19.01 8.97 -0.14
N PRO A 78 -20.15 9.17 0.55
CA PRO A 78 -20.32 8.70 1.91
C PRO A 78 -20.42 7.16 1.95
N PRO A 79 -19.82 6.49 2.95
CA PRO A 79 -20.17 5.12 3.23
C PRO A 79 -21.61 5.14 3.77
N TYR A 80 -22.46 4.29 3.22
CA TYR A 80 -23.88 4.18 3.56
C TYR A 80 -24.75 5.29 2.96
N GLY A 81 -25.52 4.89 1.94
CA GLY A 81 -26.77 5.57 1.61
C GLY A 81 -27.63 5.67 2.87
N LYS A 82 -28.13 6.89 3.12
CA LYS A 82 -29.14 7.17 4.12
C LYS A 82 -30.44 6.43 3.77
N ALA A 83 -31.08 5.91 4.82
CA ALA A 83 -32.50 5.59 5.02
C ALA A 83 -33.22 4.73 3.97
#